data_AF-A0A6M1RJL3-F1
#
_entry.id   AF-A0A6M1RJL3-F1
#
_cell.length_a   1.000
_cell.length_b   1.000
_cell.length_c   1.000
_cell.angle_alpha   90.00
_cell.angle_beta   90.00
_cell.angle_gamma   90.00
#
_symmetry.space_group_name_H-M   'P 1'
#
loop_
_entity.id
_entity.type
_entity.pdbx_description
1 polymer ?
#
loop_
_entity_poly.entity_id
_entity_poly.type
_entity_poly.pdbx_seq_one_letter_code
_entity_poly.pdbx_strand_id
1 'polypeptide(L)'
;MSNRSESLDLKGADMESQIEGTQGSEKESHAGHTTDNPEQEVMTCQYQDPDGEAHCCHEPAGESGFCFWHDENAPKDQPDVKQRLEEFAKQGGQLRGIVCKRANLVDVNLVKHGPGGGYDLSYANFYRSNMTNAHLFNAKFDNGSLMKADLHDANIHCASFLKCNLLGVKLTDTKIDNIKIGDTLQQEVEGRVAEKKGDMEKALDLYEQSEEIYRDLRKASEAQGIFTMAGHFLQKELTMRRYQMPLFSTQRAMSKTVDLFCGYGESPIRVVFFSLALILLCAMIYFFTGIQFSGEYVGFQQSQTFEGNLIAFFDCLYYSVVTFTTLGYGDFIPIGMSRLVAASEAFTGSFTIALFVVVFVKKMTR
;
A
#
# COMPACT_ATOMS: atom_id res chain seq x y z
N MET A 1 -14.82 36.19 -32.51
CA MET A 1 -15.99 36.95 -33.03
C MET A 1 -17.09 36.87 -31.98
N SER A 2 -17.11 37.88 -31.11
CA SER A 2 -18.23 38.81 -30.86
C SER A 2 -19.19 38.28 -29.78
N ASN A 3 -19.06 38.73 -28.52
CA ASN A 3 -19.63 39.98 -27.94
C ASN A 3 -21.16 40.01 -28.02
N ARG A 4 -21.94 40.47 -27.05
CA ARG A 4 -21.72 41.12 -25.74
C ARG A 4 -23.13 41.18 -25.10
N SER A 5 -23.24 41.02 -23.79
CA SER A 5 -24.46 41.38 -23.04
C SER A 5 -24.26 42.75 -22.38
N GLU A 6 -25.21 43.65 -22.60
CA GLU A 6 -25.30 45.01 -22.08
C GLU A 6 -25.92 45.05 -20.66
N SER A 7 -25.44 45.98 -19.82
CA SER A 7 -26.19 46.67 -18.74
C SER A 7 -25.27 47.75 -18.14
N LEU A 8 -25.32 49.00 -18.63
CA LEU A 8 -26.10 50.14 -18.11
C LEU A 8 -25.67 50.62 -16.71
N ASP A 9 -24.86 51.69 -16.72
CA ASP A 9 -24.60 52.63 -15.63
C ASP A 9 -25.86 53.40 -15.22
N LEU A 10 -25.95 53.77 -13.94
CA LEU A 10 -26.61 55.01 -13.49
C LEU A 10 -25.98 55.52 -12.17
N LYS A 11 -25.72 56.83 -12.18
CA LYS A 11 -25.00 57.68 -11.21
C LYS A 11 -25.90 58.24 -10.11
N GLY A 12 -25.24 58.70 -9.03
CA GLY A 12 -25.60 59.91 -8.26
C GLY A 12 -26.48 59.64 -7.03
N ALA A 13 -26.41 60.36 -5.92
CA ALA A 13 -25.68 61.55 -5.53
C ALA A 13 -25.83 61.73 -4.00
N ASP A 14 -24.97 62.57 -3.43
CA ASP A 14 -24.81 62.96 -2.04
C ASP A 14 -26.05 63.60 -1.37
N MET A 15 -26.09 63.53 -0.03
CA MET A 15 -26.85 64.49 0.79
C MET A 15 -26.10 64.76 2.10
N GLU A 16 -25.55 65.97 2.19
CA GLU A 16 -24.94 66.57 3.38
C GLU A 16 -25.98 67.02 4.42
N SER A 17 -25.42 67.37 5.61
CA SER A 17 -25.86 68.44 6.53
C SER A 17 -26.80 68.00 7.68
N GLN A 18 -26.71 68.46 8.93
CA GLN A 18 -25.73 69.19 9.77
C GLN A 18 -26.43 69.50 11.12
N ILE A 19 -25.69 70.04 12.10
CA ILE A 19 -26.11 70.94 13.24
C ILE A 19 -26.44 70.24 14.59
N GLU A 20 -25.52 70.22 15.58
CA GLU A 20 -25.13 71.22 16.64
C GLU A 20 -25.97 71.09 17.93
N GLY A 21 -25.37 70.84 19.11
CA GLY A 21 -24.89 71.81 20.13
C GLY A 21 -25.46 71.33 21.50
N THR A 22 -24.88 71.46 22.70
CA THR A 22 -24.11 72.52 23.38
C THR A 22 -23.56 72.03 24.76
N GLN A 23 -22.39 72.55 25.18
CA GLN A 23 -21.86 72.96 26.53
C GLN A 23 -22.40 72.30 27.84
N GLY A 24 -21.66 72.02 28.93
CA GLY A 24 -20.29 72.26 29.41
C GLY A 24 -20.18 72.04 30.95
N SER A 25 -18.94 71.90 31.47
CA SER A 25 -18.51 71.90 32.91
C SER A 25 -18.88 70.64 33.74
N GLU A 26 -18.10 70.06 34.67
CA GLU A 26 -17.08 70.51 35.63
C GLU A 26 -16.16 69.33 36.04
N LYS A 27 -15.06 69.64 36.73
CA LYS A 27 -13.99 68.74 37.21
C LYS A 27 -14.50 67.67 38.19
N GLU A 28 -13.94 66.47 38.14
CA GLU A 28 -13.54 65.74 39.36
C GLU A 28 -12.52 64.62 39.07
N SER A 29 -11.39 64.73 39.75
CA SER A 29 -10.33 63.74 39.82
C SER A 29 -10.75 62.59 40.73
N HIS A 30 -10.79 61.36 40.21
CA HIS A 30 -10.74 60.16 41.05
C HIS A 30 -9.90 59.08 40.37
N ALA A 31 -8.86 58.66 41.09
CA ALA A 31 -8.02 57.52 40.77
C ALA A 31 -8.88 56.25 40.76
N GLY A 32 -9.15 55.73 39.56
CA GLY A 32 -9.69 54.39 39.37
C GLY A 32 -8.53 53.43 39.14
N HIS A 33 -8.30 52.53 40.10
CA HIS A 33 -7.48 51.36 39.90
C HIS A 33 -7.92 50.61 38.63
N THR A 34 -7.11 50.70 37.58
CA THR A 34 -7.08 49.67 36.54
C THR A 34 -6.49 48.43 37.21
N THR A 35 -7.36 47.51 37.61
CA THR A 35 -6.93 46.11 37.75
C THR A 35 -6.66 45.62 36.33
N ASP A 36 -5.43 45.82 35.88
CA ASP A 36 -4.87 45.11 34.74
C ASP A 36 -4.97 43.62 35.07
N ASN A 37 -6.00 42.96 34.52
CA ASN A 37 -6.06 41.53 34.45
C ASN A 37 -5.01 41.16 33.39
N PRO A 38 -3.90 40.49 33.72
CA PRO A 38 -2.89 40.18 32.73
C PRO A 38 -3.55 39.27 31.70
N GLU A 39 -3.59 39.72 30.45
CA GLU A 39 -3.89 38.87 29.29
C GLU A 39 -2.96 37.66 29.40
N GLN A 40 -3.48 36.52 29.84
CA GLN A 40 -2.78 35.26 29.70
C GLN A 40 -2.59 35.07 28.21
N GLU A 41 -1.37 35.28 27.72
CA GLU A 41 -0.98 34.92 26.36
C GLU A 41 -1.37 33.46 26.16
N VAL A 42 -2.45 33.22 25.43
CA VAL A 42 -2.91 31.87 25.13
C VAL A 42 -1.91 31.31 24.13
N MET A 43 -0.91 30.62 24.67
CA MET A 43 0.08 29.90 23.88
C MET A 43 -0.66 28.99 22.90
N THR A 44 -0.27 29.01 21.62
CA THR A 44 -0.85 28.13 20.61
C THR A 44 -0.07 26.83 20.55
N CYS A 45 -0.73 25.76 20.08
CA CYS A 45 -0.13 24.44 19.97
C CYS A 45 1.16 24.46 19.12
N GLN A 46 2.25 23.95 19.69
CA GLN A 46 3.58 23.90 19.06
C GLN A 46 3.77 22.71 18.10
N TYR A 47 2.70 22.01 17.71
CA TYR A 47 2.79 20.89 16.77
C TYR A 47 3.34 21.35 15.42
N GLN A 48 4.41 20.69 14.97
CA GLN A 48 5.03 20.91 13.66
C GLN A 48 4.77 19.71 12.77
N ASP A 49 4.08 19.93 11.65
CA ASP A 49 3.81 18.89 10.68
C ASP A 49 5.08 18.52 9.90
N PRO A 50 5.41 17.22 9.76
CA PRO A 50 6.61 16.79 9.03
C PRO A 50 6.63 17.16 7.53
N ASP A 51 5.47 17.40 6.90
CA ASP A 51 5.39 17.78 5.48
C ASP A 51 5.49 19.31 5.27
N GLY A 52 5.63 20.11 6.35
CA GLY A 52 5.91 21.55 6.31
C GLY A 52 4.82 22.45 6.92
N GLU A 53 5.00 23.77 6.78
CA GLU A 53 4.20 24.81 7.48
C GLU A 53 2.74 24.95 7.01
N ALA A 54 2.29 24.19 6.01
CA ALA A 54 0.90 24.27 5.52
C ALA A 54 -0.13 23.72 6.52
N HIS A 55 0.33 23.03 7.57
CA HIS A 55 -0.48 22.26 8.50
C HIS A 55 -0.25 22.72 9.95
N CYS A 56 -0.65 23.95 10.27
CA CYS A 56 -0.55 24.49 11.63
C CYS A 56 -1.75 24.13 12.51
N CYS A 57 -1.51 23.87 13.79
CA CYS A 57 -2.56 23.73 14.80
C CYS A 57 -2.77 25.07 15.50
N HIS A 58 -4.00 25.57 15.51
CA HIS A 58 -4.36 26.85 16.15
C HIS A 58 -5.05 26.69 17.50
N GLU A 59 -5.14 25.46 17.99
CA GLU A 59 -5.73 25.16 19.30
C GLU A 59 -4.88 25.75 20.44
N PRO A 60 -5.51 26.14 21.56
CA PRO A 60 -4.79 26.59 22.74
C PRO A 60 -3.91 25.45 23.28
N ALA A 61 -2.65 25.77 23.54
CA ALA A 61 -1.72 24.88 24.20
C ALA A 61 -1.99 24.83 25.70
N GLY A 62 -1.80 23.64 26.28
CA GLY A 62 -1.68 23.48 27.73
C GLY A 62 -0.26 23.81 28.21
N GLU A 63 0.02 23.45 29.46
CA GLU A 63 1.33 23.63 30.10
C GLU A 63 2.48 22.92 29.36
N SER A 64 2.17 21.87 28.60
CA SER A 64 3.12 21.10 27.79
C SER A 64 3.54 21.79 26.49
N GLY A 65 2.90 22.92 26.13
CA GLY A 65 3.10 23.58 24.84
C GLY A 65 2.32 22.94 23.68
N PHE A 66 1.57 21.86 23.92
CA PHE A 66 0.73 21.20 22.94
C PHE A 66 -0.75 21.33 23.32
N CYS A 67 -1.64 21.30 22.33
CA CYS A 67 -3.07 21.17 22.60
C CYS A 67 -3.39 19.74 23.06
N PHE A 68 -4.60 19.53 23.56
CA PHE A 68 -5.07 18.24 24.04
C PHE A 68 -4.80 17.09 23.05
N TRP A 69 -4.98 17.31 21.74
CA TRP A 69 -4.85 16.28 20.71
C TRP A 69 -3.40 15.95 20.34
N HIS A 70 -2.50 16.94 20.34
CA HIS A 70 -1.09 16.77 19.98
C HIS A 70 -0.20 16.43 21.18
N ASP A 71 -0.69 16.63 22.40
CA ASP A 71 0.03 16.26 23.61
C ASP A 71 0.10 14.73 23.78
N GLU A 72 1.31 14.20 23.83
CA GLU A 72 1.60 12.77 24.01
C GLU A 72 1.28 12.26 25.43
N ASN A 73 1.35 13.15 26.43
CA ASN A 73 1.16 12.83 27.83
C ASN A 73 -0.27 13.09 28.31
N ALA A 74 -1.06 13.85 27.55
CA ALA A 74 -2.45 14.11 27.89
C ALA A 74 -3.27 12.80 27.89
N PRO A 75 -3.91 12.43 29.02
CA PRO A 75 -4.73 11.23 29.10
C PRO A 75 -5.99 11.38 28.24
N LYS A 76 -6.24 10.38 27.39
CA LYS A 76 -7.36 10.33 26.44
C LYS A 76 -8.23 9.09 26.66
N ASP A 77 -8.39 8.70 27.91
CA ASP A 77 -9.19 7.58 28.39
C ASP A 77 -10.60 8.00 28.86
N GLN A 78 -10.88 9.31 28.87
CA GLN A 78 -12.16 9.86 29.28
C GLN A 78 -13.29 9.43 28.30
N PRO A 79 -14.53 9.21 28.79
CA PRO A 79 -15.63 8.67 27.97
C PRO A 79 -16.12 9.62 26.87
N ASP A 80 -15.87 10.93 27.01
CA ASP A 80 -16.22 11.99 26.07
C ASP A 80 -15.18 12.17 24.94
N VAL A 81 -14.03 11.51 25.01
CA VAL A 81 -12.93 11.65 24.04
C VAL A 81 -13.40 11.34 22.62
N LYS A 82 -14.27 10.33 22.45
CA LYS A 82 -14.88 10.03 21.16
C LYS A 82 -15.63 11.24 20.59
N GLN A 83 -16.57 11.79 21.36
CA GLN A 83 -17.40 12.91 20.93
C GLN A 83 -16.56 14.15 20.64
N ARG A 84 -15.58 14.45 21.50
CA ARG A 84 -14.66 15.57 21.31
C ARG A 84 -13.81 15.41 20.04
N LEU A 85 -13.37 14.19 19.71
CA LEU A 85 -12.60 13.94 18.49
C LEU A 85 -13.46 14.16 17.24
N GLU A 86 -14.70 13.68 17.25
CA GLU A 86 -15.65 13.90 16.15
C GLU A 86 -15.98 15.38 15.95
N GLU A 87 -16.21 16.12 17.05
CA GLU A 87 -16.46 17.56 17.02
C GLU A 87 -15.25 18.33 16.52
N PHE A 88 -14.05 17.99 17.01
CA PHE A 88 -12.79 18.57 16.56
C PHE A 88 -12.57 18.35 15.06
N ALA A 89 -12.82 17.12 14.57
CA ALA A 89 -12.76 16.82 13.14
C ALA A 89 -13.79 17.61 12.32
N LYS A 90 -15.04 17.73 12.80
CA LYS A 90 -16.11 18.49 12.12
C LYS A 90 -15.83 19.98 12.04
N GLN A 91 -15.16 20.55 13.04
CA GLN A 91 -14.79 21.97 13.09
C GLN A 91 -13.55 22.30 12.24
N GLY A 92 -12.94 21.31 11.60
CA GLY A 92 -11.74 21.50 10.78
C GLY A 92 -10.45 21.55 11.61
N GLY A 93 -10.45 20.96 12.81
CA GLY A 93 -9.28 20.83 13.65
C GLY A 93 -8.13 20.07 12.95
N GLN A 94 -6.90 20.36 13.35
CA GLN A 94 -5.71 19.70 12.82
C GLN A 94 -5.61 18.24 13.32
N LEU A 95 -6.07 17.30 12.50
CA LEU A 95 -6.05 15.85 12.80
C LEU A 95 -4.71 15.18 12.50
N ARG A 96 -3.81 15.84 11.77
CA ARG A 96 -2.48 15.29 11.51
C ARG A 96 -1.65 15.32 12.79
N GLY A 97 -0.93 14.24 13.05
CA GLY A 97 -0.09 14.09 14.24
C GLY A 97 -0.81 13.94 15.58
N ILE A 98 -2.14 13.81 15.60
CA ILE A 98 -2.85 13.63 16.87
C ILE A 98 -2.43 12.34 17.57
N VAL A 99 -2.39 12.37 18.89
CA VAL A 99 -1.94 11.26 19.72
C VAL A 99 -3.11 10.73 20.53
N CYS A 100 -3.78 9.69 20.05
CA CYS A 100 -4.93 9.03 20.69
C CYS A 100 -4.56 7.65 21.24
N LYS A 101 -3.42 7.55 21.94
CA LYS A 101 -2.94 6.29 22.52
C LYS A 101 -3.90 5.75 23.57
N ARG A 102 -4.25 4.47 23.47
CA ARG A 102 -5.15 3.77 24.41
C ARG A 102 -6.53 4.42 24.57
N ALA A 103 -6.93 5.29 23.64
CA ALA A 103 -8.21 5.96 23.69
C ALA A 103 -9.36 4.97 23.41
N ASN A 104 -10.49 5.17 24.08
CA ASN A 104 -11.72 4.46 23.77
C ASN A 104 -12.53 5.24 22.72
N LEU A 105 -12.49 4.74 21.49
CA LEU A 105 -13.06 5.35 20.29
C LEU A 105 -14.03 4.37 19.59
N VAL A 106 -14.72 3.54 20.37
CA VAL A 106 -15.77 2.63 19.86
C VAL A 106 -16.84 3.44 19.15
N ASP A 107 -17.24 2.98 17.97
CA ASP A 107 -18.21 3.65 17.08
C ASP A 107 -17.80 5.07 16.64
N VAL A 108 -16.51 5.44 16.70
CA VAL A 108 -16.09 6.79 16.27
C VAL A 108 -16.39 7.02 14.80
N ASN A 109 -16.96 8.18 14.47
CA ASN A 109 -17.26 8.55 13.10
C ASN A 109 -16.32 9.65 12.58
N LEU A 110 -15.31 9.23 11.82
CA LEU A 110 -14.39 10.11 11.09
C LEU A 110 -14.60 9.95 9.58
N VAL A 111 -15.84 10.10 9.13
CA VAL A 111 -16.17 10.21 7.71
C VAL A 111 -16.41 11.67 7.35
N LYS A 112 -15.63 12.19 6.40
CA LYS A 112 -15.82 13.53 5.86
C LYS A 112 -16.82 13.48 4.71
N HIS A 113 -17.93 14.21 4.83
CA HIS A 113 -18.93 14.35 3.78
C HIS A 113 -18.64 15.58 2.94
N GLY A 114 -18.39 15.41 1.63
CA GLY A 114 -18.18 16.50 0.69
C GLY A 114 -17.04 16.27 -0.31
N PRO A 115 -16.80 17.24 -1.22
CA PRO A 115 -15.63 17.21 -2.11
C PRO A 115 -14.35 17.34 -1.29
N GLY A 116 -13.33 16.51 -1.57
CA GLY A 116 -12.01 16.59 -0.92
C GLY A 116 -11.51 15.33 -0.20
N GLY A 117 -12.24 14.21 -0.26
CA GLY A 117 -11.81 12.93 0.32
C GLY A 117 -12.09 12.81 1.82
N GLY A 118 -11.59 11.74 2.47
CA GLY A 118 -11.75 11.53 3.91
C GLY A 118 -10.83 12.42 4.76
N TYR A 119 -10.93 12.30 6.09
CA TYR A 119 -10.06 13.04 7.00
C TYR A 119 -8.60 12.63 6.88
N ASP A 120 -7.71 13.61 7.04
CA ASP A 120 -6.27 13.41 7.04
C ASP A 120 -5.75 13.26 8.48
N LEU A 121 -5.45 12.02 8.86
CA LEU A 121 -4.85 11.62 10.12
C LEU A 121 -3.39 11.16 9.91
N SER A 122 -2.71 11.71 8.90
CA SER A 122 -1.29 11.39 8.69
C SER A 122 -0.47 11.73 9.94
N TYR A 123 0.56 10.93 10.21
CA TYR A 123 1.40 11.03 11.42
C TYR A 123 0.67 10.79 12.75
N ALA A 124 -0.63 10.47 12.75
CA ALA A 124 -1.37 10.24 13.97
C ALA A 124 -0.96 8.93 14.67
N ASN A 125 -1.07 8.91 16.00
CA ASN A 125 -0.70 7.79 16.84
C ASN A 125 -1.90 7.26 17.62
N PHE A 126 -2.40 6.11 17.19
CA PHE A 126 -3.52 5.37 17.77
C PHE A 126 -3.04 4.08 18.46
N TYR A 127 -1.82 4.07 18.99
CA TYR A 127 -1.27 2.89 19.66
C TYR A 127 -2.23 2.34 20.73
N ARG A 128 -2.66 1.09 20.56
CA ARG A 128 -3.64 0.40 21.42
C ARG A 128 -4.98 1.12 21.61
N SER A 129 -5.40 2.00 20.70
CA SER A 129 -6.75 2.56 20.77
C SER A 129 -7.80 1.46 20.50
N ASN A 130 -8.96 1.61 21.11
CA ASN A 130 -10.13 0.81 20.77
C ASN A 130 -10.96 1.58 19.74
N MET A 131 -11.00 1.10 18.50
CA MET A 131 -11.78 1.68 17.39
C MET A 131 -12.73 0.62 16.80
N THR A 132 -13.25 -0.29 17.64
CA THR A 132 -14.29 -1.25 17.22
C THR A 132 -15.48 -0.48 16.62
N ASN A 133 -16.05 -0.98 15.53
CA ASN A 133 -17.13 -0.37 14.74
C ASN A 133 -16.82 1.04 14.17
N ALA A 134 -15.57 1.50 14.17
CA ALA A 134 -15.27 2.85 13.70
C ALA A 134 -15.62 3.06 12.21
N HIS A 135 -16.10 4.26 11.88
CA HIS A 135 -16.35 4.68 10.50
C HIS A 135 -15.20 5.56 10.01
N LEU A 136 -14.30 4.97 9.21
CA LEU A 136 -13.06 5.57 8.74
C LEU A 136 -12.95 5.54 7.20
N PHE A 137 -14.09 5.59 6.51
CA PHE A 137 -14.15 5.55 5.05
C PHE A 137 -13.26 6.64 4.43
N ASN A 138 -12.33 6.23 3.57
CA ASN A 138 -11.41 7.12 2.84
C ASN A 138 -10.49 7.97 3.73
N ALA A 139 -10.34 7.64 5.02
CA ALA A 139 -9.42 8.31 5.93
C ALA A 139 -7.95 8.03 5.56
N LYS A 140 -7.05 8.97 5.85
CA LYS A 140 -5.60 8.80 5.61
C LYS A 140 -4.86 8.68 6.93
N PHE A 141 -4.11 7.61 7.12
CA PHE A 141 -3.24 7.35 8.28
C PHE A 141 -1.78 7.23 7.85
N ASP A 142 -1.40 7.93 6.77
CA ASP A 142 -0.08 7.83 6.18
C ASP A 142 1.00 8.27 7.19
N ASN A 143 2.10 7.51 7.28
CA ASN A 143 3.17 7.69 8.28
C ASN A 143 2.71 7.65 9.76
N GLY A 144 1.46 7.24 10.03
CA GLY A 144 0.92 7.11 11.38
C GLY A 144 1.26 5.77 12.03
N SER A 145 0.67 5.53 13.21
CA SER A 145 0.76 4.25 13.91
C SER A 145 -0.60 3.80 14.42
N LEU A 146 -1.04 2.64 13.95
CA LEU A 146 -2.19 1.88 14.44
C LEU A 146 -1.74 0.62 15.19
N MET A 147 -0.49 0.60 15.66
CA MET A 147 0.10 -0.56 16.31
C MET A 147 -0.78 -1.02 17.47
N LYS A 148 -1.21 -2.29 17.44
CA LYS A 148 -2.10 -2.92 18.43
C LYS A 148 -3.46 -2.24 18.60
N ALA A 149 -3.88 -1.40 17.66
CA ALA A 149 -5.22 -0.82 17.66
C ALA A 149 -6.27 -1.90 17.35
N ASP A 150 -7.46 -1.71 17.89
CA ASP A 150 -8.59 -2.60 17.69
C ASP A 150 -9.52 -2.01 16.62
N LEU A 151 -9.61 -2.64 15.45
CA LEU A 151 -10.50 -2.22 14.34
C LEU A 151 -11.57 -3.28 14.06
N HIS A 152 -11.93 -4.12 15.04
CA HIS A 152 -13.02 -5.10 14.87
C HIS A 152 -14.27 -4.42 14.31
N ASP A 153 -14.90 -4.99 13.29
CA ASP A 153 -16.11 -4.47 12.63
C ASP A 153 -16.01 -3.03 12.06
N ALA A 154 -14.82 -2.43 12.05
CA ALA A 154 -14.63 -1.08 11.54
C ALA A 154 -14.76 -1.02 10.01
N ASN A 155 -15.12 0.16 9.50
CA ASN A 155 -15.14 0.45 8.07
C ASN A 155 -13.93 1.31 7.69
N ILE A 156 -12.88 0.69 7.14
CA ILE A 156 -11.69 1.36 6.59
C ILE A 156 -11.66 1.32 5.07
N HIS A 157 -12.81 1.13 4.42
CA HIS A 157 -12.90 1.08 2.96
C HIS A 157 -12.29 2.34 2.31
N CYS A 158 -11.47 2.16 1.27
CA CYS A 158 -10.69 3.21 0.60
C CYS A 158 -9.66 3.97 1.48
N ALA A 159 -9.41 3.56 2.73
CA ALA A 159 -8.46 4.25 3.59
C ALA A 159 -7.01 4.07 3.13
N SER A 160 -6.17 5.05 3.47
CA SER A 160 -4.73 5.04 3.18
C SER A 160 -3.93 4.78 4.44
N PHE A 161 -2.94 3.91 4.34
CA PHE A 161 -2.02 3.47 5.39
C PHE A 161 -0.59 3.45 4.86
N LEU A 162 -0.22 4.36 3.95
CA LEU A 162 1.10 4.39 3.35
C LEU A 162 2.14 4.65 4.45
N LYS A 163 3.09 3.73 4.62
CA LYS A 163 4.08 3.78 5.70
C LYS A 163 3.46 3.87 7.11
N CYS A 164 2.22 3.39 7.29
CA CYS A 164 1.60 3.31 8.60
C CYS A 164 2.11 2.06 9.34
N ASN A 165 2.38 2.18 10.64
CA ASN A 165 2.68 1.02 11.46
C ASN A 165 1.38 0.28 11.81
N LEU A 166 1.16 -0.86 11.16
CA LEU A 166 0.00 -1.74 11.36
C LEU A 166 0.30 -2.95 12.26
N LEU A 167 1.44 -3.00 12.96
CA LEU A 167 1.84 -4.18 13.72
C LEU A 167 0.83 -4.54 14.82
N GLY A 168 0.30 -5.75 14.77
CA GLY A 168 -0.69 -6.27 15.73
C GLY A 168 -2.05 -5.58 15.68
N VAL A 169 -2.36 -4.84 14.61
CA VAL A 169 -3.70 -4.27 14.40
C VAL A 169 -4.72 -5.41 14.28
N LYS A 170 -5.86 -5.29 14.96
CA LYS A 170 -6.89 -6.32 14.91
C LYS A 170 -7.92 -5.98 13.84
N LEU A 171 -8.06 -6.84 12.83
CA LEU A 171 -8.87 -6.59 11.63
C LEU A 171 -10.02 -7.60 11.45
N THR A 172 -10.48 -8.25 12.51
CA THR A 172 -11.59 -9.21 12.44
C THR A 172 -12.85 -8.48 11.97
N ASP A 173 -13.51 -9.00 10.94
CA ASP A 173 -14.74 -8.45 10.34
C ASP A 173 -14.65 -6.97 9.90
N THR A 174 -13.44 -6.43 9.77
CA THR A 174 -13.19 -5.09 9.26
C THR A 174 -13.44 -5.03 7.75
N LYS A 175 -14.12 -3.98 7.28
CA LYS A 175 -14.28 -3.70 5.85
C LYS A 175 -13.01 -3.04 5.31
N ILE A 176 -12.19 -3.81 4.61
CA ILE A 176 -10.86 -3.38 4.15
C ILE A 176 -10.72 -3.23 2.63
N ASP A 177 -11.83 -3.19 1.89
CA ASP A 177 -11.76 -3.10 0.43
C ASP A 177 -11.16 -1.76 -0.03
N ASN A 178 -10.35 -1.83 -1.09
CA ASN A 178 -9.62 -0.72 -1.70
C ASN A 178 -8.68 0.06 -0.76
N ILE A 179 -8.18 -0.56 0.31
CA ILE A 179 -7.16 0.08 1.16
C ILE A 179 -5.84 0.28 0.42
N LYS A 180 -5.09 1.32 0.81
CA LYS A 180 -3.77 1.62 0.23
C LYS A 180 -2.70 1.44 1.30
N ILE A 181 -1.90 0.37 1.22
CA ILE A 181 -0.76 0.15 2.12
C ILE A 181 0.61 0.43 1.46
N GLY A 182 0.61 0.69 0.14
CA GLY A 182 1.82 0.85 -0.68
C GLY A 182 2.36 -0.50 -1.20
N ASP A 183 3.42 -0.45 -2.01
CA ASP A 183 4.03 -1.67 -2.57
C ASP A 183 4.78 -2.50 -1.54
N THR A 184 5.26 -1.86 -0.47
CA THR A 184 6.02 -2.46 0.63
C THR A 184 5.70 -1.76 1.94
N LEU A 185 5.64 -2.52 3.03
CA LEU A 185 5.54 -1.98 4.39
C LEU A 185 6.81 -1.22 4.78
N GLN A 186 6.68 -0.27 5.71
CA GLN A 186 7.83 0.46 6.25
C GLN A 186 8.83 -0.50 6.92
N GLN A 187 8.35 -1.44 7.71
CA GLN A 187 9.19 -2.45 8.37
C GLN A 187 9.97 -3.30 7.35
N GLU A 188 9.37 -3.64 6.21
CA GLU A 188 10.06 -4.38 5.14
C GLU A 188 11.23 -3.56 4.57
N VAL A 189 11.01 -2.26 4.34
CA VAL A 189 12.06 -1.35 3.83
C VAL A 189 13.18 -1.21 4.85
N GLU A 190 12.84 -0.96 6.11
CA GLU A 190 13.82 -0.84 7.20
C GLU A 190 14.60 -2.15 7.41
N GLY A 191 13.94 -3.30 7.29
CA GLY A 191 14.57 -4.62 7.40
C GLY A 191 15.62 -4.84 6.32
N ARG A 192 15.31 -4.47 5.06
CA ARG A 192 16.30 -4.50 3.95
C ARG A 192 17.46 -3.54 4.18
N VAL A 193 17.22 -2.38 4.80
CA VAL A 193 18.29 -1.43 5.15
C VAL A 193 19.17 -2.01 6.25
N ALA A 194 18.59 -2.64 7.27
CA ALA A 194 19.33 -3.31 8.35
C ALA A 194 20.17 -4.49 7.82
N GLU A 195 19.59 -5.33 6.96
CA GLU A 195 20.29 -6.45 6.31
C GLU A 195 21.52 -5.96 5.54
N LYS A 196 21.37 -4.88 4.74
CA LYS A 196 22.50 -4.26 4.02
C LYS A 196 23.58 -3.67 4.92
N LYS A 197 23.21 -3.25 6.13
CA LYS A 197 24.15 -2.75 7.15
C LYS A 197 24.82 -3.88 7.94
N GLY A 198 24.42 -5.13 7.73
CA GLY A 198 24.90 -6.29 8.47
C GLY A 198 24.24 -6.48 9.85
N ASP A 199 23.22 -5.68 10.17
CA ASP A 199 22.43 -5.80 11.40
C ASP A 199 21.34 -6.84 11.19
N MET A 200 21.74 -8.12 11.25
CA MET A 200 20.85 -9.25 10.97
C MET A 200 19.79 -9.44 12.06
N GLU A 201 20.09 -9.12 13.31
CA GLU A 201 19.11 -9.24 14.41
C GLU A 201 17.94 -8.30 14.16
N LYS A 202 18.22 -7.02 13.89
CA LYS A 202 17.19 -6.04 13.55
C LYS A 202 16.46 -6.38 12.25
N ALA A 203 17.18 -6.87 11.24
CA ALA A 203 16.56 -7.26 9.97
C ALA A 203 15.54 -8.39 10.15
N LEU A 204 15.90 -9.43 10.91
CA LEU A 204 15.04 -10.58 11.19
C LEU A 204 13.78 -10.18 11.97
N ASP A 205 13.93 -9.34 13.01
CA ASP A 205 12.79 -8.79 13.76
C ASP A 205 11.84 -8.00 12.85
N LEU A 206 12.37 -7.12 12.00
CA LEU A 206 11.55 -6.34 11.07
C LEU A 206 10.86 -7.20 10.00
N TYR A 207 11.50 -8.29 9.55
CA TYR A 207 10.86 -9.26 8.65
C TYR A 207 9.79 -10.09 9.35
N GLU A 208 9.94 -10.42 10.62
CA GLU A 208 8.91 -11.09 11.43
C GLU A 208 7.69 -10.18 11.62
N GLN A 209 7.92 -8.90 11.98
CA GLN A 209 6.85 -7.91 12.08
C GLN A 209 6.11 -7.72 10.75
N SER A 210 6.85 -7.68 9.63
CA SER A 210 6.25 -7.58 8.30
C SER A 210 5.44 -8.83 7.94
N GLU A 211 5.90 -10.04 8.29
CA GLU A 211 5.15 -11.29 8.12
C GLU A 211 3.82 -11.23 8.88
N GLU A 212 3.83 -10.77 10.13
CA GLU A 212 2.62 -10.64 10.95
C GLU A 212 1.59 -9.69 10.30
N ILE A 213 2.04 -8.50 9.87
CA ILE A 213 1.16 -7.51 9.24
C ILE A 213 0.55 -8.06 7.95
N TYR A 214 1.35 -8.66 7.06
CA TYR A 214 0.81 -9.23 5.81
C TYR A 214 -0.14 -10.39 6.08
N ARG A 215 0.12 -11.22 7.09
CA ARG A 215 -0.75 -12.33 7.48
C ARG A 215 -2.11 -11.85 7.98
N ASP A 216 -2.15 -10.79 8.78
CA ASP A 216 -3.39 -10.26 9.33
C ASP A 216 -4.22 -9.56 8.24
N LEU A 217 -3.56 -8.80 7.35
CA LEU A 217 -4.17 -8.23 6.15
C LEU A 217 -4.71 -9.31 5.20
N ARG A 218 -3.97 -10.42 5.00
CA ARG A 218 -4.44 -11.56 4.21
C ARG A 218 -5.72 -12.15 4.81
N LYS A 219 -5.72 -12.47 6.11
CA LYS A 219 -6.88 -13.07 6.78
C LYS A 219 -8.11 -12.17 6.70
N ALA A 220 -7.95 -10.88 6.94
CA ALA A 220 -9.03 -9.91 6.81
C ALA A 220 -9.55 -9.83 5.36
N SER A 221 -8.66 -9.89 4.37
CA SER A 221 -9.04 -9.90 2.95
C SER A 221 -9.82 -11.17 2.57
N GLU A 222 -9.35 -12.34 3.06
CA GLU A 222 -10.02 -13.63 2.85
C GLU A 222 -11.41 -13.67 3.50
N ALA A 223 -11.55 -13.13 4.72
CA ALA A 223 -12.83 -13.05 5.42
C ALA A 223 -13.87 -12.19 4.67
N GLN A 224 -13.42 -11.15 3.97
CA GLN A 224 -14.27 -10.28 3.15
C GLN A 224 -14.46 -10.80 1.71
N GLY A 225 -13.85 -11.93 1.32
CA GLY A 225 -13.91 -12.46 -0.05
C GLY A 225 -13.12 -11.64 -1.08
N ILE A 226 -12.13 -10.85 -0.66
CA ILE A 226 -11.31 -10.00 -1.54
C ILE A 226 -10.05 -10.77 -1.96
N PHE A 227 -10.24 -11.82 -2.77
CA PHE A 227 -9.20 -12.81 -3.03
C PHE A 227 -7.99 -12.29 -3.82
N THR A 228 -8.17 -11.28 -4.67
CA THR A 228 -7.04 -10.65 -5.38
C THR A 228 -6.06 -10.00 -4.40
N MET A 229 -6.58 -9.26 -3.42
CA MET A 229 -5.77 -8.60 -2.39
C MET A 229 -5.19 -9.62 -1.40
N ALA A 230 -5.99 -10.62 -1.00
CA ALA A 230 -5.51 -11.73 -0.17
C ALA A 230 -4.32 -12.46 -0.81
N GLY A 231 -4.39 -12.78 -2.12
CA GLY A 231 -3.30 -13.43 -2.84
C GLY A 231 -2.03 -12.59 -2.89
N HIS A 232 -2.15 -11.27 -3.05
CA HIS A 232 -1.00 -10.36 -2.98
C HIS A 232 -0.35 -10.39 -1.58
N PHE A 233 -1.15 -10.32 -0.51
CA PHE A 233 -0.63 -10.39 0.86
C PHE A 233 -0.03 -11.75 1.21
N LEU A 234 -0.60 -12.85 0.69
CA LEU A 234 -0.02 -14.19 0.84
C LEU A 234 1.40 -14.25 0.24
N GLN A 235 1.58 -13.71 -0.98
CA GLN A 235 2.90 -13.69 -1.60
C GLN A 235 3.91 -12.86 -0.80
N LYS A 236 3.48 -11.73 -0.24
CA LYS A 236 4.31 -10.88 0.60
C LYS A 236 4.68 -11.53 1.93
N GLU A 237 3.71 -12.15 2.62
CA GLU A 237 3.91 -12.95 3.84
C GLU A 237 4.96 -14.05 3.61
N LEU A 238 4.81 -14.86 2.58
CA LEU A 238 5.76 -15.93 2.25
C LEU A 238 7.14 -15.39 1.85
N THR A 239 7.20 -14.20 1.27
CA THR A 239 8.46 -13.52 0.98
C THR A 239 9.17 -13.07 2.25
N MET A 240 8.45 -12.52 3.24
CA MET A 240 9.02 -12.16 4.54
C MET A 240 9.53 -13.39 5.30
N ARG A 241 8.73 -14.47 5.33
CA ARG A 241 9.14 -15.76 5.91
C ARG A 241 10.42 -16.31 5.26
N ARG A 242 10.56 -16.17 3.94
CA ARG A 242 11.79 -16.56 3.23
C ARG A 242 12.99 -15.71 3.66
N TYR A 243 12.82 -14.41 3.89
CA TYR A 243 13.91 -13.54 4.32
C TYR A 243 14.44 -13.87 5.72
N GLN A 244 13.59 -14.44 6.58
CA GLN A 244 14.01 -14.95 7.88
C GLN A 244 14.86 -16.25 7.80
N MET A 245 14.86 -16.96 6.67
CA MET A 245 15.64 -18.19 6.52
C MET A 245 17.13 -17.89 6.30
N PRO A 246 18.05 -18.78 6.73
CA PRO A 246 19.48 -18.62 6.46
C PRO A 246 19.78 -18.49 4.95
N LEU A 247 20.74 -17.64 4.59
CA LEU A 247 21.06 -17.30 3.19
C LEU A 247 21.40 -18.53 2.32
N PHE A 248 22.17 -19.47 2.86
CA PHE A 248 22.63 -20.67 2.16
C PHE A 248 21.78 -21.92 2.45
N SER A 249 20.50 -21.74 2.79
CA SER A 249 19.58 -22.84 3.07
C SER A 249 18.91 -23.36 1.80
N THR A 250 18.81 -24.69 1.67
CA THR A 250 18.03 -25.36 0.63
C THR A 250 16.55 -24.95 0.68
N GLN A 251 16.03 -24.68 1.88
CA GLN A 251 14.66 -24.22 2.08
C GLN A 251 14.44 -22.81 1.49
N ARG A 252 15.42 -21.91 1.67
CA ARG A 252 15.37 -20.55 1.10
C ARG A 252 15.43 -20.61 -0.42
N ALA A 253 16.32 -21.45 -0.96
CA ALA A 253 16.44 -21.68 -2.40
C ALA A 253 15.13 -22.24 -2.99
N MET A 254 14.55 -23.28 -2.39
CA MET A 254 13.27 -23.84 -2.83
C MET A 254 12.13 -22.82 -2.78
N SER A 255 12.04 -22.04 -1.69
CA SER A 255 11.05 -20.96 -1.57
C SER A 255 11.22 -19.90 -2.65
N LYS A 256 12.47 -19.52 -2.97
CA LYS A 256 12.77 -18.58 -4.06
C LYS A 256 12.40 -19.16 -5.43
N THR A 257 12.66 -20.44 -5.67
CA THR A 257 12.25 -21.15 -6.88
C THR A 257 10.74 -21.10 -7.04
N VAL A 258 9.96 -21.46 -6.01
CA VAL A 258 8.49 -21.44 -6.07
C VAL A 258 7.94 -20.03 -6.35
N ASP A 259 8.49 -18.99 -5.72
CA ASP A 259 8.11 -17.59 -5.99
C ASP A 259 8.41 -17.18 -7.45
N LEU A 260 9.56 -17.56 -7.98
CA LEU A 260 9.96 -17.25 -9.35
C LEU A 260 9.02 -17.91 -10.37
N PHE A 261 8.73 -19.20 -10.19
CA PHE A 261 7.95 -19.99 -11.14
C PHE A 261 6.46 -19.63 -11.16
N CYS A 262 5.83 -19.49 -9.99
CA CYS A 262 4.37 -19.32 -9.91
C CYS A 262 3.91 -18.28 -8.88
N GLY A 263 4.82 -17.52 -8.27
CA GLY A 263 4.49 -16.54 -7.23
C GLY A 263 3.81 -17.18 -6.04
N TYR A 264 4.29 -18.34 -5.58
CA TYR A 264 3.64 -19.17 -4.55
C TYR A 264 2.23 -19.65 -4.92
N GLY A 265 2.00 -19.83 -6.21
CA GLY A 265 0.72 -20.31 -6.75
C GLY A 265 -0.37 -19.24 -6.75
N GLU A 266 0.00 -17.97 -6.84
CA GLU A 266 -0.91 -16.82 -6.96
C GLU A 266 -0.81 -16.12 -8.32
N SER A 267 0.22 -16.43 -9.13
CA SER A 267 0.51 -15.73 -10.40
C SER A 267 0.55 -16.70 -11.58
N PRO A 268 -0.58 -17.05 -12.20
CA PRO A 268 -0.62 -17.95 -13.37
C PRO A 268 0.17 -17.39 -14.57
N ILE A 269 0.20 -16.06 -14.71
CA ILE A 269 0.96 -15.39 -15.77
C ILE A 269 2.47 -15.65 -15.70
N ARG A 270 3.04 -15.83 -14.48
CA ARG A 270 4.47 -16.18 -14.33
C ARG A 270 4.75 -17.57 -14.89
N VAL A 271 3.82 -18.51 -14.71
CA VAL A 271 3.94 -19.88 -15.26
C VAL A 271 3.95 -19.85 -16.78
N VAL A 272 3.11 -19.01 -17.40
CA VAL A 272 3.09 -18.82 -18.86
C VAL A 272 4.42 -18.27 -19.36
N PHE A 273 4.93 -17.20 -18.76
CA PHE A 273 6.23 -16.64 -19.15
C PHE A 273 7.38 -17.62 -18.95
N PHE A 274 7.38 -18.38 -17.86
CA PHE A 274 8.36 -19.45 -17.64
C PHE A 274 8.28 -20.52 -18.73
N SER A 275 7.07 -20.94 -19.10
CA SER A 275 6.84 -21.93 -20.17
C SER A 275 7.39 -21.43 -21.50
N LEU A 276 7.09 -20.18 -21.88
CA LEU A 276 7.60 -19.57 -23.11
C LEU A 276 9.13 -19.45 -23.11
N ALA A 277 9.73 -19.07 -21.98
CA ALA A 277 11.18 -18.98 -21.84
C ALA A 277 11.85 -20.36 -21.97
N LEU A 278 11.25 -21.41 -21.39
CA LEU A 278 11.74 -22.78 -21.50
C LEU A 278 11.65 -23.30 -22.94
N ILE A 279 10.53 -23.08 -23.62
CA ILE A 279 10.33 -23.43 -25.04
C ILE A 279 11.39 -22.74 -25.90
N LEU A 280 11.63 -21.44 -25.71
CA LEU A 280 12.65 -20.70 -26.46
C LEU A 280 14.07 -21.19 -26.16
N LEU A 281 14.36 -21.52 -24.90
CA LEU A 281 15.65 -22.07 -24.49
C LEU A 281 15.90 -23.43 -25.15
N CYS A 282 14.92 -24.34 -25.10
CA CYS A 282 15.00 -25.64 -25.75
C CYS A 282 15.13 -25.52 -27.27
N ALA A 283 14.35 -24.63 -27.90
CA ALA A 283 14.47 -24.33 -29.33
C ALA A 283 15.87 -23.86 -29.71
N MET A 284 16.48 -23.00 -28.89
CA MET A 284 17.86 -22.54 -29.09
C MET A 284 18.86 -23.71 -28.94
N ILE A 285 18.67 -24.59 -27.96
CA ILE A 285 19.52 -25.78 -27.80
C ILE A 285 19.38 -26.70 -29.03
N TYR A 286 18.15 -26.97 -29.49
CA TYR A 286 17.89 -27.76 -30.71
C TYR A 286 18.51 -27.15 -31.95
N PHE A 287 18.48 -25.82 -32.07
CA PHE A 287 19.10 -25.13 -33.19
C PHE A 287 20.61 -25.43 -33.29
N PHE A 288 21.32 -25.56 -32.17
CA PHE A 288 22.75 -25.90 -32.18
C PHE A 288 23.06 -27.40 -32.16
N THR A 289 22.15 -28.22 -31.62
CA THR A 289 22.35 -29.68 -31.49
C THR A 289 21.77 -30.49 -32.64
N GLY A 290 20.80 -29.92 -33.35
CA GLY A 290 20.16 -30.48 -34.54
C GLY A 290 18.92 -31.31 -34.24
N ILE A 291 17.95 -31.23 -35.14
CA ILE A 291 16.82 -32.15 -35.28
C ILE A 291 16.79 -32.70 -36.71
N GLN A 292 15.94 -33.69 -36.96
CA GLN A 292 15.85 -34.33 -38.27
C GLN A 292 14.44 -34.21 -38.83
N PHE A 293 14.31 -33.77 -40.08
CA PHE A 293 13.06 -33.72 -40.83
C PHE A 293 13.21 -34.53 -42.12
N SER A 294 12.35 -35.53 -42.33
CA SER A 294 12.36 -36.37 -43.55
C SER A 294 13.73 -37.00 -43.91
N GLY A 295 14.61 -37.21 -42.93
CA GLY A 295 15.97 -37.73 -43.18
C GLY A 295 17.07 -36.67 -43.20
N GLU A 296 16.72 -35.39 -43.33
CA GLU A 296 17.68 -34.29 -43.43
C GLU A 296 17.91 -33.61 -42.08
N TYR A 297 19.14 -33.13 -41.88
CA TYR A 297 19.53 -32.36 -40.69
C TYR A 297 18.92 -30.96 -40.74
N VAL A 298 18.24 -30.58 -39.68
CA VAL A 298 17.69 -29.24 -39.46
C VAL A 298 18.35 -28.65 -38.22
N GLY A 299 19.00 -27.51 -38.38
CA GLY A 299 19.74 -26.82 -37.33
C GLY A 299 20.73 -25.83 -37.94
N PHE A 300 21.51 -25.17 -37.09
CA PHE A 300 22.48 -24.17 -37.52
C PHE A 300 23.52 -24.78 -38.46
N GLN A 301 23.66 -24.18 -39.65
CA GLN A 301 24.67 -24.54 -40.63
C GLN A 301 25.35 -23.28 -41.15
N GLN A 302 26.68 -23.21 -40.98
CA GLN A 302 27.49 -22.07 -41.45
C GLN A 302 27.47 -21.93 -42.98
N SER A 303 27.20 -23.01 -43.70
CA SER A 303 27.09 -23.03 -45.16
C SER A 303 25.75 -22.51 -45.69
N GLN A 304 24.73 -22.36 -44.84
CA GLN A 304 23.41 -21.88 -45.25
C GLN A 304 23.31 -20.35 -45.23
N THR A 305 22.34 -19.83 -45.97
CA THR A 305 21.97 -18.41 -45.92
C THR A 305 21.38 -18.06 -44.56
N PHE A 306 21.34 -16.77 -44.24
CA PHE A 306 20.68 -16.27 -43.02
C PHE A 306 19.20 -16.68 -42.97
N GLU A 307 18.50 -16.58 -44.10
CA GLU A 307 17.10 -16.99 -44.22
C GLU A 307 16.90 -18.49 -43.97
N GLY A 308 17.80 -19.35 -44.50
CA GLY A 308 17.76 -20.79 -44.23
C GLY A 308 17.94 -21.12 -42.75
N ASN A 309 18.91 -20.48 -42.09
CA ASN A 309 19.11 -20.62 -40.65
C ASN A 309 17.93 -20.08 -39.82
N LEU A 310 17.26 -19.03 -40.29
CA LEU A 310 16.07 -18.48 -39.64
C LEU A 310 14.87 -19.43 -39.76
N ILE A 311 14.66 -20.06 -40.92
CA ILE A 311 13.65 -21.12 -41.10
C ILE A 311 13.96 -22.31 -40.19
N ALA A 312 15.21 -22.79 -40.17
CA ALA A 312 15.63 -23.90 -39.32
C ALA A 312 15.43 -23.60 -37.82
N PHE A 313 15.61 -22.35 -37.39
CA PHE A 313 15.29 -21.94 -36.01
C PHE A 313 13.78 -22.02 -35.73
N PHE A 314 12.93 -21.58 -36.66
CA PHE A 314 11.47 -21.70 -36.50
C PHE A 314 10.99 -23.16 -36.50
N ASP A 315 11.62 -24.05 -37.26
CA ASP A 315 11.36 -25.49 -37.19
C ASP A 315 11.76 -26.07 -35.83
N CYS A 316 12.91 -25.66 -35.28
CA CYS A 316 13.32 -26.03 -33.93
C CYS A 316 12.37 -25.48 -32.86
N LEU A 317 11.84 -24.27 -33.06
CA LEU A 317 10.82 -23.68 -32.18
C LEU A 317 9.50 -24.43 -32.25
N TYR A 318 9.05 -24.80 -33.44
CA TYR A 318 7.87 -25.63 -33.63
C TYR A 318 8.03 -26.99 -32.93
N TYR A 319 9.17 -27.66 -33.13
CA TYR A 319 9.48 -28.93 -32.48
C TYR A 319 9.48 -28.81 -30.94
N SER A 320 10.06 -27.73 -30.42
CA SER A 320 10.05 -27.39 -28.99
C SER A 320 8.62 -27.23 -28.44
N VAL A 321 7.76 -26.46 -29.11
CA VAL A 321 6.35 -26.30 -28.72
C VAL A 321 5.61 -27.64 -28.68
N VAL A 322 5.76 -28.47 -29.71
CA VAL A 322 5.11 -29.78 -29.82
C VAL A 322 5.62 -30.76 -28.75
N THR A 323 6.91 -30.68 -28.41
CA THR A 323 7.55 -31.49 -27.36
C THR A 323 7.10 -31.05 -25.97
N PHE A 324 7.13 -29.74 -25.69
CA PHE A 324 6.68 -29.15 -24.42
C PHE A 324 5.21 -29.45 -24.13
N THR A 325 4.35 -29.35 -25.15
CA THR A 325 2.92 -29.66 -25.04
C THR A 325 2.62 -31.16 -25.08
N THR A 326 3.63 -32.00 -25.28
CA THR A 326 3.52 -33.47 -25.41
C THR A 326 2.60 -33.92 -26.56
N LEU A 327 2.38 -33.07 -27.57
CA LEU A 327 1.57 -33.38 -28.75
C LEU A 327 2.24 -34.42 -29.65
N GLY A 328 3.55 -34.27 -29.90
CA GLY A 328 4.38 -35.25 -30.58
C GLY A 328 3.90 -35.72 -31.95
N TYR A 329 3.71 -34.82 -32.93
CA TYR A 329 3.25 -35.20 -34.28
C TYR A 329 4.16 -36.19 -35.02
N GLY A 330 5.44 -36.27 -34.64
CA GLY A 330 6.40 -37.27 -35.14
C GLY A 330 7.01 -36.93 -36.50
N ASP A 331 6.83 -35.70 -36.96
CA ASP A 331 7.42 -35.14 -38.18
C ASP A 331 8.90 -34.77 -38.03
N PHE A 332 9.27 -34.24 -36.85
CA PHE A 332 10.65 -33.99 -36.46
C PHE A 332 11.15 -35.01 -35.43
N ILE A 333 12.38 -35.46 -35.61
CA ILE A 333 13.02 -36.46 -34.73
C ILE A 333 14.29 -35.86 -34.11
N PRO A 334 14.46 -35.92 -32.78
CA PRO A 334 15.67 -35.44 -32.15
C PRO A 334 16.85 -36.40 -32.39
N ILE A 335 18.01 -35.83 -32.70
CA ILE A 335 19.25 -36.55 -32.95
C ILE A 335 20.30 -36.22 -31.89
N GLY A 336 21.23 -37.15 -31.62
CA GLY A 336 22.32 -36.94 -30.67
C GLY A 336 21.84 -36.46 -29.28
N MET A 337 22.38 -35.32 -28.84
CA MET A 337 22.09 -34.70 -27.54
C MET A 337 20.66 -34.14 -27.43
N SER A 338 20.03 -33.80 -28.55
CA SER A 338 18.66 -33.29 -28.60
C SER A 338 17.64 -34.26 -28.00
N ARG A 339 17.95 -35.56 -27.97
CA ARG A 339 17.09 -36.59 -27.35
C ARG A 339 16.93 -36.40 -25.85
N LEU A 340 18.03 -36.08 -25.17
CA LEU A 340 18.03 -35.84 -23.72
C LEU A 340 17.24 -34.56 -23.41
N VAL A 341 17.47 -33.51 -24.21
CA VAL A 341 16.77 -32.23 -24.07
C VAL A 341 15.28 -32.42 -24.28
N ALA A 342 14.86 -33.13 -25.34
CA ALA A 342 13.46 -33.43 -25.62
C ALA A 342 12.78 -34.24 -24.51
N ALA A 343 13.46 -35.24 -23.96
CA ALA A 343 12.93 -35.99 -22.82
C ALA A 343 12.74 -35.09 -21.58
N SER A 344 13.71 -34.22 -21.28
CA SER A 344 13.63 -33.29 -20.15
C SER A 344 12.56 -32.20 -20.34
N GLU A 345 12.40 -31.72 -21.58
CA GLU A 345 11.41 -30.72 -21.96
C GLU A 345 9.99 -31.28 -21.86
N ALA A 346 9.73 -32.46 -22.43
CA ALA A 346 8.42 -33.10 -22.37
C ALA A 346 8.01 -33.39 -20.92
N PHE A 347 8.96 -33.88 -20.10
CA PHE A 347 8.73 -34.07 -18.66
C PHE A 347 8.37 -32.74 -17.99
N THR A 348 9.21 -31.70 -18.13
CA THR A 348 8.99 -30.40 -17.48
C THR A 348 7.71 -29.71 -17.97
N GLY A 349 7.39 -29.84 -19.26
CA GLY A 349 6.18 -29.30 -19.88
C GLY A 349 4.91 -29.88 -19.28
N SER A 350 4.85 -31.20 -19.11
CA SER A 350 3.70 -31.87 -18.48
C SER A 350 3.42 -31.36 -17.05
N PHE A 351 4.48 -31.19 -16.23
CA PHE A 351 4.36 -30.62 -14.89
C PHE A 351 3.97 -29.14 -14.91
N THR A 352 4.49 -28.37 -15.86
CA THR A 352 4.23 -26.92 -15.95
C THR A 352 2.80 -26.64 -16.39
N ILE A 353 2.25 -27.43 -17.33
CA ILE A 353 0.85 -27.33 -17.74
C ILE A 353 -0.07 -27.71 -16.57
N ALA A 354 0.23 -28.80 -15.84
CA ALA A 354 -0.53 -29.18 -14.66
C ALA A 354 -0.51 -28.06 -13.58
N LEU A 355 0.66 -27.48 -13.32
CA LEU A 355 0.81 -26.35 -12.40
C LEU A 355 0.02 -25.13 -12.86
N PHE A 356 0.05 -24.80 -14.15
CA PHE A 356 -0.74 -23.70 -14.72
C PHE A 356 -2.23 -23.90 -14.45
N VAL A 357 -2.77 -25.09 -14.72
CA VAL A 357 -4.19 -25.40 -14.47
C VAL A 357 -4.52 -25.24 -12.99
N VAL A 358 -3.70 -25.76 -12.08
CA VAL A 358 -3.94 -25.65 -10.63
C VAL A 358 -3.94 -24.19 -10.18
N VAL A 359 -2.94 -23.40 -10.59
CA VAL A 359 -2.83 -21.99 -10.21
C VAL A 359 -3.97 -21.17 -10.82
N PHE A 360 -4.33 -21.46 -12.07
CA PHE A 360 -5.43 -20.78 -12.76
C PHE A 360 -6.77 -21.08 -12.10
N VAL A 361 -7.10 -22.34 -11.85
CA VAL A 361 -8.34 -22.74 -11.17
C VAL A 361 -8.39 -22.09 -9.79
N LYS A 362 -7.33 -22.21 -8.99
CA LYS A 362 -7.24 -21.58 -7.67
C LYS A 362 -7.52 -20.08 -7.74
N LYS A 363 -7.01 -19.38 -8.77
CA LYS A 363 -7.19 -17.93 -8.96
C LYS A 363 -8.59 -17.52 -9.40
N MET A 364 -9.33 -18.44 -10.03
CA MET A 364 -10.71 -18.19 -10.51
C MET A 364 -11.78 -18.64 -9.52
N THR A 365 -11.49 -19.64 -8.69
CA THR A 365 -12.45 -20.20 -7.72
C THR A 365 -12.36 -19.59 -6.32
N ARG A 366 -11.21 -18.98 -5.99
CA ARG A 366 -11.09 -18.04 -4.88
C ARG A 366 -11.37 -16.68 -5.50
#